data_AF-A0A1Q3D1S3-F1
#
_entry.id   AF-A0A1Q3D1S3-F1
#
_cell.length_a   1.000
_cell.length_b   1.000
_cell.length_c   1.000
_cell.angle_alpha   90.00
_cell.angle_beta   90.00
_cell.angle_gamma   90.00
#
_symmetry.space_group_name_H-M   'P 1'
#
loop_
_entity.id
_entity.type
_entity.pdbx_description
1 polymer ?
#
loop_
_entity_poly.entity_id
_entity_poly.type
_entity_poly.pdbx_seq_one_letter_code
_entity_poly.pdbx_strand_id
1 'polypeptide(L)'
;KQNILDILGFSEGKLTIRYLGIALVVSKLCQSDCKVLVESLMKRLTSWLCNSLSFRGRLQLISSTLFSLHVFWCRTFILPVAVIKQCESIIRSFLWFGLGDVRKVGKVAWSKVCRSKADGGLGIKNLRTWNKANFWVVCVTSQCSWHWRKILHLKEVLAMRLVFEIRDGHNLSLWYDPWLQGQYVISMYGYRVRFDSGLPWNVTVAAVFSNGAWNWPMNTCELQETSSFVQSIQLGQGSYSIHWVSKGQRYSCNSVWEAIRCSHPKVNWANLIWFPNWIPKHSFCMWLSCHYAHRTMDKLQRFGVVGSNRCIFGCGNVEIIDHLFFGCRFTGVV
;
A
#
# COMPACT_ATOMS: atom_id res chain seq x y z
N LYS A 1 -4.93 -4.95 -39.54
CA LYS A 1 -5.57 -3.70 -39.05
C LYS A 1 -5.84 -2.75 -40.21
N GLN A 2 -4.80 -2.27 -40.91
CA GLN A 2 -4.95 -1.50 -42.16
C GLN A 2 -5.89 -2.15 -43.19
N ASN A 3 -5.68 -3.43 -43.53
CA ASN A 3 -6.57 -4.14 -44.48
C ASN A 3 -8.05 -4.17 -44.07
N ILE A 4 -8.39 -4.09 -42.77
CA ILE A 4 -9.78 -4.10 -42.30
C ILE A 4 -10.40 -2.71 -42.44
N LEU A 5 -9.61 -1.65 -42.23
CA LEU A 5 -10.04 -0.26 -42.41
C LEU A 5 -10.28 0.05 -43.90
N ASP A 6 -9.44 -0.49 -44.78
CA ASP A 6 -9.58 -0.31 -46.23
C ASP A 6 -10.82 -1.01 -46.80
N ILE A 7 -11.20 -2.17 -46.26
CA ILE A 7 -12.39 -2.92 -46.69
C ILE A 7 -13.68 -2.26 -46.19
N LEU A 8 -13.68 -1.72 -44.97
CA LEU A 8 -14.90 -1.22 -44.32
C LEU A 8 -15.14 0.28 -44.54
N GLY A 9 -14.18 1.03 -45.08
CA GLY A 9 -14.31 2.47 -45.36
C GLY A 9 -14.43 3.36 -44.11
N PHE A 10 -14.20 2.82 -42.91
CA PHE A 10 -14.25 3.58 -41.67
C PHE A 10 -12.90 4.25 -41.37
N SER A 11 -12.95 5.51 -40.95
CA SER A 11 -11.79 6.21 -40.40
C SER A 11 -11.54 5.75 -38.95
N GLU A 12 -10.27 5.53 -38.59
CA GLU A 12 -9.90 5.14 -37.22
C GLU A 12 -10.16 6.31 -36.25
N GLY A 13 -11.23 6.22 -35.46
CA GLY A 13 -11.53 7.18 -34.40
C GLY A 13 -10.64 6.96 -33.16
N LYS A 14 -10.06 8.04 -32.63
CA LYS A 14 -9.49 8.04 -31.27
C LYS A 14 -10.59 8.30 -30.25
N LEU A 15 -10.77 7.39 -29.30
CA LEU A 15 -11.76 7.53 -28.23
C LEU A 15 -11.27 8.55 -27.20
N THR A 16 -11.47 9.85 -27.46
CA THR A 16 -11.08 10.95 -26.57
C THR A 16 -12.17 11.29 -25.54
N ILE A 17 -12.92 10.30 -25.07
CA ILE A 17 -13.95 10.52 -24.05
C ILE A 17 -13.27 10.60 -22.68
N ARG A 18 -13.48 11.69 -21.95
CA ARG A 18 -13.05 11.82 -20.55
C ARG A 18 -14.23 11.49 -19.64
N TYR A 19 -14.06 10.50 -18.77
CA TYR A 19 -15.04 10.15 -17.73
C TYR A 19 -14.43 10.42 -16.35
N LEU A 20 -15.13 11.21 -15.53
CA LEU A 20 -14.66 11.65 -14.20
C LEU A 20 -13.24 12.27 -14.21
N GLY A 21 -12.89 12.97 -15.29
CA GLY A 21 -11.58 13.60 -15.46
C GLY A 21 -10.45 12.69 -15.95
N ILE A 22 -10.75 11.40 -16.23
CA ILE A 22 -9.79 10.42 -16.75
C ILE A 22 -10.14 10.11 -18.21
N ALA A 23 -9.14 10.08 -19.10
CA ALA A 23 -9.34 9.61 -20.47
C ALA A 23 -9.71 8.12 -20.45
N LEU A 24 -10.80 7.73 -21.11
CA LEU A 24 -11.17 6.34 -21.28
C LEU A 24 -10.20 5.68 -22.26
N VAL A 25 -9.18 5.03 -21.72
CA VAL A 25 -8.18 4.31 -22.53
C VAL A 25 -8.61 2.86 -22.68
N VAL A 26 -8.77 2.41 -23.92
CA VAL A 26 -9.11 1.01 -24.26
C VAL A 26 -7.89 0.09 -24.09
N SER A 27 -6.69 0.66 -24.11
CA SER A 27 -5.38 0.00 -23.97
C SER A 27 -4.74 0.19 -22.59
N LYS A 28 -3.57 -0.41 -22.37
CA LYS A 28 -2.80 -0.28 -21.13
C LYS A 28 -2.47 1.19 -20.87
N LEU A 29 -2.73 1.65 -19.65
CA LEU A 29 -2.45 3.01 -19.22
C LEU A 29 -0.97 3.36 -19.44
N CYS A 30 -0.71 4.29 -20.35
CA CYS A 30 0.64 4.75 -20.68
C CYS A 30 1.02 5.97 -19.82
N GLN A 31 2.32 6.27 -19.78
CA GLN A 31 2.82 7.46 -19.06
C GLN A 31 2.20 8.76 -19.60
N SER A 32 1.89 8.81 -20.90
CA SER A 32 1.17 9.90 -21.56
C SER A 32 -0.18 10.17 -20.92
N ASP A 33 -0.92 9.12 -20.58
CA ASP A 33 -2.31 9.21 -20.11
C ASP A 33 -2.36 9.66 -18.65
N CYS A 34 -1.31 9.34 -17.90
CA CYS A 34 -1.10 9.80 -16.53
C CYS A 34 -0.57 11.22 -16.40
N LYS A 35 -0.27 11.93 -17.50
CA LYS A 35 0.19 13.32 -17.42
C LYS A 35 -0.80 14.20 -16.67
N VAL A 36 -2.10 13.96 -16.87
CA VAL A 36 -3.18 14.68 -16.18
C VAL A 36 -3.08 14.56 -14.67
N LEU A 37 -2.69 13.39 -14.14
CA LEU A 37 -2.47 13.20 -12.70
C LEU A 37 -1.28 14.04 -12.21
N VAL A 38 -0.16 13.99 -12.93
CA VAL A 38 1.05 14.74 -12.57
C VAL A 38 0.81 16.24 -12.64
N GLU A 39 0.15 16.72 -13.69
CA GLU A 39 -0.26 18.11 -13.86
C GLU A 39 -1.23 18.55 -12.76
N SER A 40 -2.18 17.71 -12.38
CA SER A 40 -3.11 17.99 -11.28
C SER A 40 -2.41 18.10 -9.93
N LEU A 41 -1.40 17.24 -9.67
CA LEU A 41 -0.54 17.35 -8.50
C LEU A 41 0.24 18.66 -8.52
N MET A 42 0.91 18.97 -9.64
CA MET A 42 1.68 20.19 -9.80
C MET A 42 0.82 21.44 -9.64
N LYS A 43 -0.37 21.49 -10.27
CA LYS A 43 -1.31 22.62 -10.17
C LYS A 43 -1.75 22.90 -8.74
N ARG A 44 -2.00 21.85 -7.96
CA ARG A 44 -2.36 21.98 -6.53
C ARG A 44 -1.18 22.51 -5.71
N LEU A 45 0.03 22.07 -6.04
CA LEU A 45 1.25 22.50 -5.39
C LEU A 45 1.61 23.94 -5.73
N THR A 46 1.51 24.36 -7.00
CA THR A 46 1.87 25.72 -7.45
C THR A 46 0.99 26.84 -6.91
N SER A 47 -0.07 26.52 -6.15
CA SER A 47 -0.92 27.53 -5.50
C SER A 47 -0.10 28.37 -4.50
N TRP A 48 -0.29 29.69 -4.50
CA TRP A 48 0.47 30.65 -3.68
C TRP A 48 0.44 30.31 -2.17
N LEU A 49 -0.69 29.80 -1.69
CA LEU A 49 -0.85 29.31 -0.32
C LEU A 49 0.14 28.19 0.05
N CYS A 50 0.56 27.37 -0.91
CA CYS A 50 1.46 26.25 -0.67
C CYS A 50 2.93 26.69 -0.56
N ASN A 51 3.28 27.86 -1.12
CA ASN A 51 4.64 28.39 -1.14
C ASN A 51 5.06 28.99 0.21
N SER A 52 4.10 29.41 1.04
CA SER A 52 4.33 29.98 2.37
C SER A 52 4.15 28.96 3.51
N LEU A 53 3.89 27.69 3.19
CA LEU A 53 3.60 26.68 4.22
C LEU A 53 4.83 26.28 5.03
N SER A 54 4.64 26.25 6.35
CA SER A 54 5.55 25.54 7.25
C SER A 54 5.67 24.06 6.85
N PHE A 55 6.73 23.38 7.32
CA PHE A 55 6.92 21.96 7.05
C PHE A 55 5.70 21.11 7.43
N ARG A 56 5.07 21.40 8.59
CA ARG A 56 3.83 20.71 9.00
C ARG A 56 2.69 20.98 8.02
N GLY A 57 2.53 22.23 7.59
CA GLY A 57 1.51 22.58 6.58
C GLY A 57 1.70 21.79 5.30
N ARG A 58 2.94 21.67 4.82
CA ARG A 58 3.29 20.85 3.65
C ARG A 58 2.98 19.36 3.87
N LEU A 59 3.36 18.80 5.02
CA LEU A 59 3.07 17.41 5.37
C LEU A 59 1.56 17.14 5.43
N GLN A 60 0.79 18.05 6.00
CA GLN A 60 -0.66 17.96 6.08
C GLN A 60 -1.29 18.00 4.69
N LEU A 61 -0.87 18.95 3.84
CA LEU A 61 -1.34 19.09 2.46
C LEU A 61 -1.06 17.82 1.63
N ILE A 62 0.14 17.24 1.77
CA ILE A 62 0.50 15.98 1.12
C ILE A 62 -0.46 14.88 1.54
N SER A 63 -0.71 14.76 2.85
CA SER A 63 -1.52 13.69 3.42
C SER A 63 -3.01 13.82 3.06
N SER A 64 -3.54 15.04 3.00
CA SER A 64 -4.97 15.27 2.74
C SER A 64 -5.31 15.41 1.24
N THR A 65 -4.49 16.10 0.45
CA THR A 65 -4.86 16.49 -0.92
C THR A 65 -4.11 15.74 -2.03
N LEU A 66 -2.82 15.46 -1.84
CA LEU A 66 -2.02 14.78 -2.86
C LEU A 66 -2.21 13.27 -2.78
N PHE A 67 -2.26 12.75 -1.56
CA PHE A 67 -2.52 11.34 -1.33
C PHE A 67 -3.92 10.94 -1.78
N SER A 68 -4.94 11.76 -1.51
CA SER A 68 -6.31 11.50 -1.97
C SER A 68 -6.43 11.48 -3.50
N LEU A 69 -5.71 12.36 -4.20
CA LEU A 69 -5.65 12.35 -5.65
C LEU A 69 -5.00 11.06 -6.17
N HIS A 70 -3.91 10.62 -5.57
CA HIS A 70 -3.30 9.33 -5.93
C HIS A 70 -4.21 8.14 -5.62
N VAL A 71 -4.89 8.14 -4.48
CA VAL A 71 -5.85 7.09 -4.08
C VAL A 71 -6.98 6.97 -5.10
N PHE A 72 -7.51 8.08 -5.59
CA PHE A 72 -8.55 8.09 -6.62
C PHE A 72 -8.11 7.36 -7.89
N TRP A 73 -6.90 7.65 -8.39
CA TRP A 73 -6.37 6.98 -9.57
C TRP A 73 -6.03 5.51 -9.32
N CYS A 74 -5.42 5.20 -8.17
CA CYS A 74 -5.07 3.84 -7.79
C CYS A 74 -6.29 2.94 -7.52
N ARG A 75 -7.47 3.52 -7.26
CA ARG A 75 -8.72 2.77 -7.11
C ARG A 75 -9.22 2.22 -8.44
N THR A 76 -8.99 2.94 -9.53
CA THR A 76 -9.50 2.59 -10.86
C THR A 76 -8.44 1.89 -11.71
N PHE A 77 -7.17 2.26 -11.55
CA PHE A 77 -6.07 1.76 -12.37
C PHE A 77 -4.83 1.44 -11.54
N ILE A 78 -4.09 0.41 -11.96
CA ILE A 78 -2.72 0.21 -11.48
C ILE A 78 -1.81 1.18 -12.22
N LEU A 79 -1.23 2.14 -11.49
CA LEU A 79 -0.38 3.16 -12.10
C LEU A 79 0.98 2.58 -12.53
N PRO A 80 1.51 2.98 -13.70
CA PRO A 80 2.87 2.63 -14.11
C PRO A 80 3.93 3.12 -13.12
N VAL A 81 4.96 2.31 -12.90
CA VAL A 81 6.05 2.62 -11.95
C VAL A 81 6.73 3.96 -12.25
N ALA A 82 6.86 4.33 -13.52
CA ALA A 82 7.44 5.61 -13.95
C ALA A 82 6.64 6.80 -13.41
N VAL A 83 5.30 6.73 -13.49
CA VAL A 83 4.39 7.77 -13.00
C VAL A 83 4.46 7.88 -11.47
N ILE A 84 4.51 6.75 -10.78
CA ILE A 84 4.67 6.72 -9.32
C ILE A 84 5.98 7.38 -8.91
N LYS A 85 7.09 7.08 -9.59
CA LYS A 85 8.39 7.71 -9.32
C LYS A 85 8.33 9.23 -9.54
N GLN A 86 7.65 9.69 -10.59
CA GLN A 86 7.46 11.12 -10.83
C GLN A 86 6.64 11.79 -9.71
N CYS A 87 5.52 11.17 -9.30
CA CYS A 87 4.71 11.66 -8.20
C CYS A 87 5.49 11.69 -6.88
N GLU A 88 6.22 10.62 -6.55
CA GLU A 88 7.09 10.56 -5.36
C GLU A 88 8.17 11.64 -5.38
N SER A 89 8.79 11.90 -6.54
CA SER A 89 9.79 12.96 -6.70
C SER A 89 9.21 14.33 -6.40
N ILE A 90 8.03 14.65 -6.95
CA ILE A 90 7.33 15.92 -6.73
C ILE A 90 6.96 16.09 -5.25
N ILE A 91 6.35 15.07 -4.64
CA ILE A 91 5.93 15.11 -3.22
C ILE A 91 7.16 15.24 -2.30
N ARG A 92 8.23 14.49 -2.58
CA ARG A 92 9.48 14.56 -1.82
C ARG A 92 10.12 15.93 -1.92
N SER A 93 10.22 16.49 -3.12
CA SER A 93 10.77 17.83 -3.35
C SER A 93 9.96 18.89 -2.58
N PHE A 94 8.63 18.84 -2.72
CA PHE A 94 7.74 19.76 -2.04
C PHE A 94 7.87 19.69 -0.51
N LEU A 95 7.89 18.48 0.07
CA LEU A 95 8.02 18.29 1.52
C LEU A 95 9.28 18.96 2.08
N TRP A 96 10.43 18.78 1.41
CA TRP A 96 11.71 19.28 1.91
C TRP A 96 11.97 20.74 1.55
N PHE A 97 11.75 21.11 0.29
CA PHE A 97 12.21 22.39 -0.28
C PHE A 97 11.08 23.33 -0.70
N GLY A 98 9.84 22.84 -0.79
CA GLY A 98 8.74 23.61 -1.35
C GLY A 98 8.79 23.56 -2.89
N LEU A 99 8.21 24.57 -3.55
CA LEU A 99 8.38 24.76 -4.98
C LEU A 99 9.62 25.61 -5.25
N GLY A 100 10.74 24.92 -5.47
CA GLY A 100 12.01 25.56 -5.78
C GLY A 100 13.16 24.57 -5.70
N ASP A 101 13.96 24.56 -6.76
CA ASP A 101 15.21 23.82 -6.96
C ASP A 101 15.17 22.29 -6.71
N VAL A 102 15.00 21.56 -7.81
CA VAL A 102 14.83 20.09 -7.87
C VAL A 102 16.12 19.33 -7.49
N ARG A 103 17.27 20.03 -7.37
CA ARG A 103 18.59 19.40 -7.18
C ARG A 103 18.97 19.12 -5.74
N LYS A 104 18.18 19.55 -4.75
CA LYS A 104 18.52 19.39 -3.33
C LYS A 104 18.12 18.00 -2.80
N VAL A 105 18.99 17.40 -1.98
CA VAL A 105 18.73 16.10 -1.33
C VAL A 105 18.08 16.32 0.03
N GLY A 106 16.91 15.71 0.26
CA GLY A 106 16.18 15.81 1.52
C GLY A 106 16.98 15.32 2.73
N LYS A 107 16.71 15.88 3.91
CA LYS A 107 17.46 15.60 5.15
C LYS A 107 17.37 14.14 5.61
N VAL A 108 16.25 13.47 5.31
CA VAL A 108 16.00 12.07 5.67
C VAL A 108 15.63 11.27 4.41
N ALA A 109 16.09 10.02 4.36
CA ALA A 109 15.76 9.07 3.29
C ALA A 109 14.24 8.89 3.17
N TRP A 110 13.72 8.88 1.94
CA TRP A 110 12.26 8.79 1.71
C TRP A 110 11.64 7.52 2.29
N SER A 111 12.38 6.41 2.26
CA SER A 111 11.98 5.15 2.89
C SER A 111 11.75 5.29 4.40
N LYS A 112 12.57 6.07 5.11
CA LYS A 112 12.38 6.37 6.55
C LYS A 112 11.21 7.33 6.78
N VAL A 113 11.04 8.33 5.91
CA VAL A 113 9.91 9.26 5.96
C VAL A 113 8.57 8.52 5.84
N CYS A 114 8.49 7.53 4.95
CA CYS A 114 7.27 6.77 4.70
C CYS A 114 6.92 5.72 5.77
N ARG A 115 7.76 5.54 6.79
CA ARG A 115 7.47 4.61 7.89
C ARG A 115 6.28 5.11 8.72
N SER A 116 5.66 4.18 9.44
CA SER A 116 4.64 4.52 10.44
C SER A 116 5.26 5.47 11.49
N LYS A 117 4.43 6.26 12.19
CA LYS A 117 4.93 7.10 13.29
C LYS A 117 5.53 6.28 14.42
N ALA A 118 4.97 5.09 14.69
CA ALA A 118 5.48 4.14 15.68
C ALA A 118 6.86 3.56 15.29
N ASP A 119 7.12 3.46 14.00
CA ASP A 119 8.38 2.96 13.43
C ASP A 119 9.39 4.12 13.19
N GLY A 120 9.08 5.33 13.67
CA GLY A 120 9.92 6.50 13.57
C GLY A 120 9.85 7.27 12.25
N GLY A 121 8.80 7.08 11.44
CA GLY A 121 8.54 7.87 10.23
C GLY A 121 7.55 9.02 10.44
N LEU A 122 7.16 9.68 9.35
CA LEU A 122 6.16 10.75 9.35
C LEU A 122 4.73 10.24 9.08
N GLY A 123 4.56 8.96 8.77
CA GLY A 123 3.27 8.36 8.45
C GLY A 123 2.78 8.62 7.02
N ILE A 124 3.64 9.09 6.11
CA ILE A 124 3.31 9.21 4.69
C ILE A 124 3.29 7.80 4.08
N LYS A 125 2.16 7.38 3.54
CA LYS A 125 2.04 6.07 2.88
C LYS A 125 2.88 6.04 1.61
N ASN A 126 3.73 5.01 1.48
CA ASN A 126 4.54 4.84 0.28
C ASN A 126 3.63 4.57 -0.95
N LEU A 127 3.78 5.38 -2.01
CA LEU A 127 2.91 5.36 -3.18
C LEU A 127 3.02 4.04 -3.94
N ARG A 128 4.21 3.45 -4.03
CA ARG A 128 4.41 2.14 -4.68
C ARG A 128 3.69 1.02 -3.93
N THR A 129 3.83 0.96 -2.61
CA THR A 129 3.13 -0.05 -1.79
C THR A 129 1.62 0.17 -1.83
N TRP A 130 1.17 1.42 -1.82
CA TRP A 130 -0.25 1.75 -1.87
C TRP A 130 -0.90 1.41 -3.22
N ASN A 131 -0.21 1.64 -4.34
CA ASN A 131 -0.65 1.24 -5.67
C ASN A 131 -0.83 -0.29 -5.79
N LYS A 132 -0.05 -1.09 -5.06
CA LYS A 132 -0.25 -2.54 -4.95
C LYS A 132 -1.44 -2.90 -4.05
N ALA A 133 -1.61 -2.21 -2.92
CA ALA A 133 -2.67 -2.49 -1.96
C ALA A 133 -4.08 -2.19 -2.50
N ASN A 134 -4.24 -1.11 -3.28
CA ASN A 134 -5.54 -0.67 -3.80
C ASN A 134 -6.10 -1.56 -4.94
N PHE A 135 -5.33 -2.50 -5.47
CA PHE A 135 -5.74 -3.47 -6.50
C PHE A 135 -7.01 -4.25 -6.14
N TRP A 136 -7.28 -4.46 -4.85
CA TRP A 136 -8.41 -5.23 -4.34
C TRP A 136 -9.77 -4.51 -4.36
N VAL A 137 -9.81 -3.19 -4.58
CA VAL A 137 -11.08 -2.41 -4.61
C VAL A 137 -11.70 -2.37 -6.01
N VAL A 138 -10.99 -2.87 -7.03
CA VAL A 138 -11.51 -2.91 -8.40
C VAL A 138 -12.55 -4.03 -8.52
N CYS A 139 -13.82 -3.67 -8.65
CA CYS A 139 -14.89 -4.62 -8.94
C CYS A 139 -14.60 -5.34 -10.27
N VAL A 140 -14.62 -6.66 -10.24
CA VAL A 140 -14.43 -7.52 -11.42
C VAL A 140 -15.76 -7.60 -12.17
N THR A 141 -15.82 -7.11 -13.40
CA THR A 141 -16.93 -7.37 -14.32
C THR A 141 -16.56 -8.51 -15.28
N SER A 142 -17.56 -9.24 -15.79
CA SER A 142 -17.40 -10.49 -16.57
C SER A 142 -16.69 -10.33 -17.93
N GLN A 143 -16.23 -9.13 -18.29
CA GLN A 143 -15.61 -8.80 -19.59
C GLN A 143 -14.11 -8.47 -19.48
N CYS A 144 -13.42 -8.90 -18.42
CA CYS A 144 -12.02 -8.54 -18.22
C CYS A 144 -11.05 -9.17 -19.25
N SER A 145 -10.10 -8.36 -19.72
CA SER A 145 -9.08 -8.76 -20.71
C SER A 145 -8.04 -9.74 -20.16
N TRP A 146 -7.33 -10.44 -21.06
CA TRP A 146 -6.23 -11.38 -20.74
C TRP A 146 -5.20 -10.82 -19.74
N HIS A 147 -4.89 -9.53 -19.81
CA HIS A 147 -3.93 -8.89 -18.90
C HIS A 147 -4.46 -8.78 -17.46
N TRP A 148 -5.77 -8.60 -17.28
CA TRP A 148 -6.40 -8.64 -15.96
C TRP A 148 -6.25 -10.02 -15.32
N ARG A 149 -6.32 -11.12 -16.10
CA ARG A 149 -6.04 -12.48 -15.61
C ARG A 149 -4.60 -12.62 -15.09
N LYS A 150 -3.62 -12.02 -15.78
CA LYS A 150 -2.21 -12.05 -15.36
C LYS A 150 -1.94 -11.23 -14.09
N ILE A 151 -2.69 -10.15 -13.87
CA ILE A 151 -2.63 -9.34 -12.66
C ILE A 151 -3.38 -10.04 -11.50
N LEU A 152 -4.43 -10.80 -11.80
CA LEU A 152 -5.12 -11.66 -10.82
C LEU A 152 -4.22 -12.76 -10.24
N HIS A 153 -3.16 -13.21 -10.92
CA HIS A 153 -2.16 -14.09 -10.31
C HIS A 153 -1.44 -13.45 -9.09
N LEU A 154 -1.42 -12.11 -8.97
CA LEU A 154 -0.93 -11.47 -7.74
C LEU A 154 -1.91 -11.57 -6.57
N LYS A 155 -3.18 -11.98 -6.81
CA LYS A 155 -4.11 -12.35 -5.73
C LYS A 155 -3.64 -13.62 -5.02
N GLU A 156 -2.95 -14.55 -5.69
CA GLU A 156 -2.50 -15.82 -5.08
C GLU A 156 -1.53 -15.58 -3.91
N VAL A 157 -0.62 -14.60 -4.03
CA VAL A 157 0.32 -14.21 -2.97
C VAL A 157 -0.39 -13.65 -1.72
N LEU A 158 -1.58 -13.08 -1.91
CA LEU A 158 -2.35 -12.40 -0.88
C LEU A 158 -3.57 -13.20 -0.42
N ALA A 159 -4.01 -14.21 -1.18
CA ALA A 159 -4.99 -15.21 -0.79
C ALA A 159 -4.51 -15.99 0.44
N MET A 160 -3.19 -16.19 0.56
CA MET A 160 -2.54 -16.70 1.78
C MET A 160 -2.84 -15.90 3.06
N ARG A 161 -3.35 -14.65 2.97
CA ARG A 161 -3.69 -13.79 4.10
C ARG A 161 -5.21 -13.67 4.33
N LEU A 162 -6.03 -14.30 3.49
CA LEU A 162 -7.47 -14.38 3.68
C LEU A 162 -7.78 -15.55 4.62
N VAL A 163 -8.54 -15.26 5.68
CA VAL A 163 -9.01 -16.27 6.61
C VAL A 163 -10.47 -16.53 6.30
N PHE A 164 -10.76 -17.70 5.75
CA PHE A 164 -12.12 -18.15 5.47
C PHE A 164 -12.72 -18.75 6.75
N GLU A 165 -13.83 -18.17 7.22
CA GLU A 165 -14.64 -18.79 8.26
C GLU A 165 -15.81 -19.51 7.59
N ILE A 166 -15.71 -20.83 7.55
CA ILE A 166 -16.71 -21.73 7.01
C ILE A 166 -17.81 -21.84 8.07
N ARG A 167 -19.04 -21.47 7.68
CA ARG A 167 -20.21 -21.56 8.55
C ARG A 167 -21.19 -22.59 8.00
N ASP A 168 -22.37 -22.17 7.58
CA ASP A 168 -23.44 -23.04 7.06
C ASP A 168 -23.06 -23.85 5.81
N GLY A 169 -22.07 -23.42 5.02
CA GLY A 169 -21.55 -24.18 3.88
C GLY A 169 -22.48 -24.23 2.66
N HIS A 170 -23.66 -23.60 2.71
CA HIS A 170 -24.67 -23.65 1.64
C HIS A 170 -24.28 -22.84 0.40
N ASN A 171 -23.54 -21.75 0.59
CA ASN A 171 -23.06 -20.89 -0.49
C ASN A 171 -21.60 -21.17 -0.87
N LEU A 172 -21.02 -22.25 -0.36
CA LEU A 172 -19.62 -22.63 -0.61
C LEU A 172 -19.58 -23.87 -1.48
N SER A 173 -19.04 -23.73 -2.69
CA SER A 173 -18.71 -24.86 -3.55
C SER A 173 -17.62 -25.71 -2.89
N LEU A 174 -17.86 -27.02 -2.83
CA LEU A 174 -16.89 -27.98 -2.32
C LEU A 174 -15.57 -27.93 -3.09
N TRP A 175 -15.63 -27.67 -4.39
CA TRP A 175 -14.51 -27.83 -5.30
C TRP A 175 -13.82 -26.52 -5.64
N TYR A 176 -14.61 -25.46 -5.81
CA TYR A 176 -14.16 -24.20 -6.42
C TYR A 176 -13.97 -23.06 -5.41
N ASP A 177 -14.36 -23.26 -4.15
CA ASP A 177 -14.11 -22.28 -3.09
C ASP A 177 -12.94 -22.66 -2.19
N PRO A 178 -12.16 -21.69 -1.70
CA PRO A 178 -10.97 -21.91 -0.88
C PRO A 178 -11.30 -22.16 0.59
N TRP A 179 -12.06 -23.22 0.89
CA TRP A 179 -12.47 -23.54 2.26
C TRP A 179 -11.46 -24.45 2.97
N LEU A 180 -10.79 -25.36 2.28
CA LEU A 180 -9.82 -26.26 2.89
C LEU A 180 -8.50 -25.52 3.15
N GLN A 181 -8.32 -25.00 4.37
CA GLN A 181 -7.13 -24.21 4.77
C GLN A 181 -6.85 -22.99 3.86
N GLY A 182 -7.88 -22.40 3.25
CA GLY A 182 -7.71 -21.29 2.30
C GLY A 182 -7.28 -21.72 0.90
N GLN A 183 -7.36 -23.02 0.57
CA GLN A 183 -7.05 -23.59 -0.74
C GLN A 183 -8.27 -24.28 -1.35
N TYR A 184 -8.28 -24.37 -2.68
CA TYR A 184 -9.27 -25.14 -3.43
C TYR A 184 -8.94 -26.63 -3.37
N VAL A 185 -9.93 -27.49 -3.16
CA VAL A 185 -9.72 -28.96 -3.15
C VAL A 185 -9.12 -29.42 -4.48
N ILE A 186 -9.58 -28.87 -5.62
CA ILE A 186 -9.04 -29.18 -6.95
C ILE A 186 -7.57 -28.72 -7.10
N SER A 187 -7.18 -27.62 -6.46
CA SER A 187 -5.79 -27.13 -6.57
C SER A 187 -4.82 -27.98 -5.75
N MET A 188 -5.29 -28.64 -4.70
CA MET A 188 -4.46 -29.42 -3.79
C MET A 188 -4.26 -30.85 -4.30
N TYR A 189 -5.30 -31.48 -4.86
CA TYR A 189 -5.27 -32.89 -5.25
C TYR A 189 -5.55 -33.13 -6.75
N GLY A 190 -5.71 -32.05 -7.53
CA GLY A 190 -6.00 -32.12 -8.96
C GLY A 190 -7.46 -32.44 -9.29
N TYR A 191 -7.76 -32.51 -10.59
CA TYR A 191 -9.11 -32.76 -11.08
C TYR A 191 -9.59 -34.21 -10.87
N ARG A 192 -8.69 -35.17 -10.62
CA ARG A 192 -9.02 -36.60 -10.46
C ARG A 192 -9.86 -36.88 -9.22
N VAL A 193 -9.53 -36.23 -8.11
CA VAL A 193 -10.31 -36.31 -6.85
C VAL A 193 -11.80 -36.02 -7.06
N ARG A 194 -12.16 -35.18 -8.04
CA ARG A 194 -13.56 -34.92 -8.39
C ARG A 194 -14.26 -36.17 -8.93
N PHE A 195 -13.61 -36.88 -9.85
CA PHE A 195 -14.15 -38.11 -10.44
C PHE A 195 -14.21 -39.24 -9.41
N ASP A 196 -13.16 -39.37 -8.61
CA ASP A 196 -13.03 -40.43 -7.62
C ASP A 196 -14.01 -40.28 -6.44
N SER A 197 -14.44 -39.05 -6.15
CA SER A 197 -15.41 -38.75 -5.08
C SER A 197 -16.85 -39.20 -5.40
N GLY A 198 -17.21 -39.34 -6.68
CA GLY A 198 -18.59 -39.63 -7.09
C GLY A 198 -19.60 -38.49 -6.83
N LEU A 199 -19.15 -37.30 -6.42
CA LEU A 199 -20.04 -36.18 -6.08
C LEU A 199 -20.36 -35.27 -7.29
N PRO A 200 -21.52 -34.59 -7.28
CA PRO A 200 -21.89 -33.62 -8.32
C PRO A 200 -20.94 -32.43 -8.41
N TRP A 201 -20.92 -31.76 -9.57
CA TRP A 201 -19.95 -30.70 -9.86
C TRP A 201 -20.27 -29.39 -9.14
N ASN A 202 -21.55 -29.16 -8.84
CA ASN A 202 -22.07 -27.99 -8.13
C ASN A 202 -22.33 -28.29 -6.64
N VAL A 203 -21.78 -29.39 -6.12
CA VAL A 203 -21.97 -29.78 -4.73
C VAL A 203 -21.39 -28.71 -3.79
N THR A 204 -22.13 -28.43 -2.72
CA THR A 204 -21.76 -27.45 -1.71
C THR A 204 -21.17 -28.15 -0.50
N VAL A 205 -20.42 -27.40 0.32
CA VAL A 205 -19.85 -27.91 1.57
C VAL A 205 -20.95 -28.44 2.50
N ALA A 206 -22.11 -27.77 2.54
CA ALA A 206 -23.27 -28.21 3.31
C ALA A 206 -23.85 -29.57 2.88
N ALA A 207 -23.69 -29.97 1.62
CA ALA A 207 -24.18 -31.27 1.17
C ALA A 207 -23.30 -32.42 1.69
N VAL A 208 -22.03 -32.13 1.99
CA VAL A 208 -21.06 -33.12 2.50
C VAL A 208 -20.91 -33.03 4.02
N PHE A 209 -21.29 -31.90 4.63
CA PHE A 209 -21.38 -31.74 6.07
C PHE A 209 -22.84 -31.73 6.52
N SER A 210 -23.30 -32.82 7.13
CA SER A 210 -24.67 -32.94 7.62
C SER A 210 -24.70 -33.37 9.08
N ASN A 211 -25.59 -32.76 9.88
CA ASN A 211 -25.80 -33.11 11.30
C ASN A 211 -24.54 -33.11 12.19
N GLY A 212 -23.57 -32.23 11.90
CA GLY A 212 -22.32 -32.14 12.68
C GLY A 212 -21.25 -33.17 12.29
N ALA A 213 -21.49 -33.97 11.25
CA ALA A 213 -20.56 -34.96 10.73
C ALA A 213 -20.26 -34.74 9.24
N TRP A 214 -19.03 -35.04 8.85
CA TRP A 214 -18.58 -35.01 7.46
C TRP A 214 -18.81 -36.36 6.79
N ASN A 215 -19.70 -36.39 5.80
CA ASN A 215 -19.96 -37.55 4.95
C ASN A 215 -19.04 -37.52 3.72
N TRP A 216 -17.73 -37.46 3.96
CA TRP A 216 -16.72 -37.35 2.90
C TRP A 216 -16.39 -38.73 2.33
N PRO A 217 -16.37 -38.91 0.98
CA PRO A 217 -16.00 -40.19 0.37
C PRO A 217 -14.53 -40.51 0.68
N MET A 218 -14.20 -41.80 0.90
CA MET A 218 -12.87 -42.25 1.37
C MET A 218 -12.19 -43.20 0.36
N ASN A 219 -12.60 -43.08 -0.89
CA ASN A 219 -12.42 -44.10 -1.92
C ASN A 219 -10.96 -44.17 -2.42
N THR A 220 -10.21 -43.08 -2.27
CA THR A 220 -8.80 -42.95 -2.67
C THR A 220 -7.97 -42.36 -1.54
N CYS A 221 -6.64 -42.52 -1.63
CA CYS A 221 -5.70 -42.03 -0.62
C CYS A 221 -5.81 -40.52 -0.41
N GLU A 222 -5.98 -39.75 -1.50
CA GLU A 222 -6.14 -38.29 -1.47
C GLU A 222 -7.43 -37.86 -0.74
N LEU A 223 -8.49 -38.67 -0.90
CA LEU A 223 -9.77 -38.45 -0.22
C LEU A 223 -9.71 -38.81 1.28
N GLN A 224 -8.87 -39.78 1.65
CA GLN A 224 -8.60 -40.12 3.05
C GLN A 224 -7.79 -39.05 3.77
N GLU A 225 -6.77 -38.50 3.10
CA GLU A 225 -5.99 -37.37 3.62
C GLU A 225 -6.89 -36.14 3.84
N THR A 226 -7.70 -35.77 2.85
CA THR A 226 -8.67 -34.66 3.00
C THR A 226 -9.62 -34.87 4.16
N SER A 227 -10.14 -36.07 4.37
CA SER A 227 -11.05 -36.37 5.48
C SER A 227 -10.43 -36.09 6.85
N SER A 228 -9.15 -36.42 7.05
CA SER A 228 -8.44 -36.14 8.31
C SER A 228 -8.35 -34.63 8.60
N PHE A 229 -8.15 -33.80 7.58
CA PHE A 229 -8.19 -32.34 7.70
C PHE A 229 -9.58 -31.81 7.96
N VAL A 230 -10.56 -32.37 7.26
CA VAL A 230 -11.95 -31.94 7.27
C VAL A 230 -12.61 -32.23 8.63
N GLN A 231 -12.28 -33.34 9.28
CA GLN A 231 -12.72 -33.67 10.65
C GLN A 231 -12.28 -32.66 11.72
N SER A 232 -11.18 -31.92 11.48
CA SER A 232 -10.71 -30.87 12.40
C SER A 232 -11.51 -29.56 12.29
N ILE A 233 -12.37 -29.42 11.27
CA ILE A 233 -13.13 -28.21 10.98
C ILE A 233 -14.52 -28.30 11.62
N GLN A 234 -14.77 -27.47 12.64
CA GLN A 234 -16.11 -27.30 13.20
C GLN A 234 -16.85 -26.16 12.49
N LEU A 235 -18.02 -26.46 11.91
CA LEU A 235 -18.88 -25.46 11.27
C LEU A 235 -19.76 -24.74 12.31
N GLY A 236 -19.74 -23.41 12.28
CA GLY A 236 -20.62 -22.57 13.11
C GLY A 236 -21.93 -22.20 12.39
N GLN A 237 -22.95 -21.74 13.13
CA GLN A 237 -24.19 -21.23 12.55
C GLN A 237 -24.00 -19.84 11.88
N GLY A 238 -24.60 -19.64 10.69
CA GLY A 238 -24.64 -18.37 9.95
C GLY A 238 -24.06 -18.44 8.53
N SER A 239 -24.07 -17.32 7.79
CA SER A 239 -23.54 -17.23 6.42
C SER A 239 -22.02 -17.08 6.38
N TYR A 240 -21.35 -17.58 5.33
CA TYR A 240 -19.89 -17.48 5.14
C TYR A 240 -19.34 -16.08 5.42
N SER A 241 -18.23 -15.99 6.15
CA SER A 241 -17.56 -14.71 6.44
C SER A 241 -16.08 -14.76 6.09
N ILE A 242 -15.65 -13.84 5.23
CA ILE A 242 -14.25 -13.69 4.82
C ILE A 242 -13.59 -12.65 5.71
N HIS A 243 -12.54 -13.05 6.41
CA HIS A 243 -11.78 -12.18 7.32
C HIS A 243 -10.38 -11.89 6.76
N TRP A 244 -9.82 -10.74 7.12
CA TRP A 244 -8.48 -10.30 6.68
C TRP A 244 -7.44 -10.54 7.78
N VAL A 245 -6.42 -11.36 7.51
CA VAL A 245 -5.29 -11.69 8.41
C VAL A 245 -5.67 -12.45 9.69
N SER A 246 -6.80 -12.16 10.32
CA SER A 246 -7.30 -12.81 11.54
C SER A 246 -8.83 -12.78 11.61
N LYS A 247 -9.44 -13.75 12.31
CA LYS A 247 -10.90 -13.83 12.47
C LYS A 247 -11.45 -12.55 13.11
N GLY A 248 -12.49 -11.97 12.51
CA GLY A 248 -13.17 -10.74 12.96
C GLY A 248 -12.63 -9.44 12.36
N GLN A 249 -11.47 -9.44 11.70
CA GLN A 249 -10.93 -8.23 11.06
C GLN A 249 -11.53 -8.03 9.67
N ARG A 250 -12.21 -6.89 9.48
CA ARG A 250 -12.78 -6.49 8.18
C ARG A 250 -11.69 -6.02 7.21
N TYR A 251 -11.91 -6.30 5.94
CA TYR A 251 -11.08 -5.79 4.87
C TYR A 251 -11.14 -4.25 4.80
N SER A 252 -9.97 -3.59 4.73
CA SER A 252 -9.85 -2.16 4.42
C SER A 252 -8.53 -1.90 3.70
N CYS A 253 -8.46 -0.86 2.85
CA CYS A 253 -7.19 -0.50 2.21
C CYS A 253 -6.07 -0.22 3.23
N ASN A 254 -6.44 0.24 4.44
CA ASN A 254 -5.49 0.49 5.51
C ASN A 254 -4.94 -0.81 6.10
N SER A 255 -5.80 -1.80 6.37
CA SER A 255 -5.37 -3.11 6.89
C SER A 255 -4.57 -3.92 5.87
N VAL A 256 -4.89 -3.78 4.58
CA VAL A 256 -4.08 -4.35 3.49
C VAL A 256 -2.71 -3.69 3.43
N TRP A 257 -2.64 -2.37 3.52
CA TRP A 257 -1.36 -1.66 3.50
C TRP A 257 -0.47 -2.02 4.69
N GLU A 258 -1.04 -2.14 5.88
CA GLU A 258 -0.32 -2.62 7.07
C GLU A 258 0.22 -4.05 6.90
N ALA A 259 -0.50 -4.92 6.21
CA ALA A 259 -0.06 -6.29 5.94
C ALA A 259 1.03 -6.40 4.85
N ILE A 260 1.01 -5.51 3.85
CA ILE A 260 1.92 -5.56 2.69
C ILE A 260 3.19 -4.71 2.91
N ARG A 261 3.13 -3.68 3.76
CA ARG A 261 4.30 -2.83 4.00
C ARG A 261 5.40 -3.61 4.71
N CYS A 262 6.65 -3.22 4.46
CA CYS A 262 7.76 -3.68 5.29
C CYS A 262 7.63 -3.05 6.69
N SER A 263 7.19 -3.85 7.67
CA SER A 263 7.17 -3.46 9.07
C SER A 263 8.60 -3.29 9.59
N HIS A 264 8.82 -2.30 10.44
CA HIS A 264 10.10 -2.07 11.09
C HIS A 264 9.93 -2.13 12.61
N PRO A 265 11.01 -2.38 13.39
CA PRO A 265 10.93 -2.34 14.84
C PRO A 265 10.38 -1.00 15.32
N LYS A 266 9.49 -1.04 16.31
CA LYS A 266 8.97 0.16 16.95
C LYS A 266 10.13 0.89 17.65
N VAL A 267 10.18 2.20 17.51
CA VAL A 267 11.23 3.01 18.14
C VAL A 267 10.74 3.57 19.47
N ASN A 268 11.57 3.46 20.51
CA ASN A 268 11.19 3.84 21.88
C ASN A 268 10.87 5.34 22.00
N TRP A 269 11.52 6.17 21.18
CA TRP A 269 11.31 7.61 21.16
C TRP A 269 10.05 8.04 20.38
N ALA A 270 9.34 7.14 19.68
CA ALA A 270 8.17 7.52 18.88
C ALA A 270 7.10 8.22 19.74
N ASN A 271 6.86 7.71 20.95
CA ASN A 271 5.88 8.27 21.87
C ASN A 271 6.30 9.62 22.45
N LEU A 272 7.62 9.88 22.55
CA LEU A 272 8.14 11.19 22.97
C LEU A 272 7.91 12.28 21.92
N ILE A 273 7.88 11.88 20.64
CA ILE A 273 7.72 12.82 19.52
C ILE A 273 6.24 13.02 19.18
N TRP A 274 5.46 11.93 19.21
CA TRP A 274 4.10 11.86 18.69
C TRP A 274 3.04 11.67 19.79
N PHE A 275 3.17 12.38 20.92
CA PHE A 275 2.20 12.35 22.03
C PHE A 275 0.96 13.23 21.75
N PRO A 276 -0.18 13.05 22.44
CA PRO A 276 -1.36 13.91 22.27
C PRO A 276 -1.04 15.40 22.48
N ASN A 277 -1.61 16.30 21.66
CA ASN A 277 -1.40 17.76 21.73
C ASN A 277 0.05 18.26 21.49
N TRP A 278 0.90 17.45 20.85
CA TRP A 278 2.25 17.85 20.45
C TRP A 278 2.30 19.12 19.59
N ILE A 279 3.30 19.97 19.86
CA ILE A 279 3.55 21.17 19.05
C ILE A 279 4.36 20.78 17.81
N PRO A 280 3.89 21.11 16.59
CA PRO A 280 4.44 20.50 15.39
C PRO A 280 5.85 20.86 15.01
N LYS A 281 6.19 22.11 15.25
CA LYS A 281 7.53 22.62 15.02
C LYS A 281 8.54 21.89 15.91
N HIS A 282 8.19 21.65 17.17
CA HIS A 282 9.06 21.00 18.15
C HIS A 282 9.19 19.49 17.89
N SER A 283 8.09 18.77 17.66
CA SER A 283 8.19 17.34 17.33
C SER A 283 8.91 17.10 16.02
N PHE A 284 8.73 17.95 15.00
CA PHE A 284 9.51 17.81 13.77
C PHE A 284 11.00 18.06 14.01
N CYS A 285 11.35 19.07 14.80
CA CYS A 285 12.74 19.32 15.20
C CYS A 285 13.33 18.12 15.95
N MET A 286 12.59 17.58 16.93
CA MET A 286 13.01 16.41 17.71
C MET A 286 13.14 15.16 16.83
N TRP A 287 12.24 14.98 15.87
CA TRP A 287 12.30 13.88 14.90
C TRP A 287 13.55 13.97 14.02
N LEU A 288 13.93 15.17 13.58
CA LEU A 288 15.21 15.37 12.89
C LEU A 288 16.41 15.09 13.80
N SER A 289 16.33 15.43 15.09
CA SER A 289 17.38 15.14 16.07
C SER A 289 17.57 13.62 16.23
N CYS A 290 16.49 12.86 16.43
CA CYS A 290 16.56 11.39 16.55
C CYS A 290 17.09 10.69 15.29
N HIS A 291 16.93 11.31 14.10
CA HIS A 291 17.49 10.79 12.85
C HIS A 291 18.87 11.36 12.52
N TYR A 292 19.48 12.16 13.39
CA TYR A 292 20.72 12.90 13.14
C TYR A 292 20.68 13.65 11.80
N ALA A 293 19.55 14.29 11.49
CA ALA A 293 19.27 14.85 10.17
C ALA A 293 19.41 16.38 10.10
N HIS A 294 19.75 17.04 11.21
CA HIS A 294 20.08 18.47 11.22
C HIS A 294 21.38 18.74 10.47
N ARG A 295 21.46 19.93 9.84
CA ARG A 295 22.67 20.46 9.19
C ARG A 295 23.49 21.25 10.20
N THR A 296 24.05 20.52 11.15
CA THR A 296 24.99 21.06 12.15
C THR A 296 26.31 21.44 11.50
N MET A 297 27.08 22.35 12.13
CA MET A 297 28.32 22.85 11.53
C MET A 297 29.35 21.74 11.30
N ASP A 298 29.38 20.67 12.10
CA ASP A 298 30.24 19.50 11.84
C ASP A 298 29.98 18.88 10.46
N LYS A 299 28.70 18.75 10.06
CA LYS A 299 28.32 18.20 8.75
C LYS A 299 28.56 19.20 7.64
N LEU A 300 28.27 20.47 7.86
CA LEU A 300 28.50 21.50 6.86
C LEU A 300 29.99 21.67 6.57
N GLN A 301 30.86 21.54 7.58
CA GLN A 301 32.31 21.54 7.40
C GLN A 301 32.77 20.32 6.60
N ARG A 302 32.25 19.12 6.91
CA ARG A 302 32.52 17.91 6.11
C ARG A 302 32.09 18.06 4.64
N PHE A 303 31.05 18.84 4.38
CA PHE A 303 30.60 19.15 3.02
C PHE A 303 31.36 20.31 2.36
N GLY A 304 32.35 20.90 3.04
CA GLY A 304 33.14 22.02 2.52
C GLY A 304 32.40 23.35 2.45
N VAL A 305 31.26 23.49 3.15
CA VAL A 305 30.43 24.70 3.13
C VAL A 305 30.94 25.76 4.12
N VAL A 306 31.57 25.35 5.21
CA VAL A 306 32.11 26.23 6.26
C VAL A 306 33.52 25.79 6.66
N GLY A 307 34.37 26.75 7.01
CA GLY A 307 35.76 26.49 7.43
C GLY A 307 35.91 26.04 8.88
N SER A 308 34.93 26.31 9.74
CA SER A 308 34.96 26.00 11.18
C SER A 308 33.68 25.29 11.60
N ASN A 309 33.80 24.35 12.54
CA ASN A 309 32.70 23.61 13.16
C ASN A 309 32.47 23.99 14.63
N ARG A 310 33.05 25.10 15.10
CA ARG A 310 32.85 25.57 16.46
C ARG A 310 31.39 25.91 16.72
N CYS A 311 30.93 25.65 17.94
CA CYS A 311 29.59 25.96 18.40
C CYS A 311 29.25 27.43 18.18
N ILE A 312 28.09 27.69 17.57
CA ILE A 312 27.60 29.05 17.29
C ILE A 312 27.41 29.89 18.55
N PHE A 313 27.19 29.25 19.71
CA PHE A 313 27.05 29.92 21.00
C PHE A 313 28.41 30.30 21.64
N GLY A 314 29.54 30.03 20.97
CA GLY A 314 30.86 30.42 21.47
C GLY A 314 31.32 29.64 22.70
N CYS A 315 30.73 28.48 22.97
CA CYS A 315 31.04 27.68 24.17
C CYS A 315 32.40 26.94 24.10
N GLY A 316 33.15 27.06 23.01
CA GLY A 316 34.47 26.42 22.81
C GLY A 316 34.43 25.00 22.25
N ASN A 317 33.28 24.32 22.26
CA ASN A 317 33.12 22.95 21.77
C ASN A 317 32.71 22.91 20.28
N VAL A 318 32.79 21.72 19.67
CA VAL A 318 32.33 21.46 18.30
C VAL A 318 30.80 21.38 18.26
N GLU A 319 30.19 21.98 17.25
CA GLU A 319 28.75 21.91 17.02
C GLU A 319 28.34 20.55 16.39
N ILE A 320 28.12 19.57 17.25
CA ILE A 320 27.41 18.33 16.92
C ILE A 320 26.00 18.35 17.51
N ILE A 321 25.08 17.51 17.02
CA ILE A 321 23.68 17.48 17.48
C ILE A 321 23.59 17.28 19.00
N ASP A 322 24.33 16.32 19.54
CA ASP A 322 24.27 16.00 20.96
C ASP A 322 24.79 17.17 21.81
N HIS A 323 25.82 17.86 21.34
CA HIS A 323 26.30 19.09 21.97
C HIS A 323 25.26 20.22 21.86
N LEU A 324 24.68 20.44 20.69
CA LEU A 324 23.73 21.53 20.45
C LEU A 324 22.48 21.41 21.33
N PHE A 325 21.97 20.20 21.53
CA PHE A 325 20.72 19.97 22.28
C PHE A 325 20.93 19.57 23.74
N PHE A 326 22.02 18.89 24.09
CA PHE A 326 22.19 18.28 25.42
C PHE A 326 23.51 18.65 26.11
N GLY A 327 24.55 19.04 25.36
CA GLY A 327 25.90 19.21 25.88
C GLY A 327 26.44 20.64 25.92
N CYS A 328 25.69 21.64 25.43
CA CYS A 328 26.13 23.02 25.41
C CYS A 328 25.65 23.74 26.66
N ARG A 329 26.58 24.45 27.33
CA ARG A 329 26.29 25.25 28.53
C ARG A 329 25.17 26.27 28.37
N PHE A 330 24.83 26.64 27.14
CA PHE A 330 23.78 27.63 26.84
C PHE A 330 22.43 27.00 26.49
N THR A 331 22.39 25.72 26.12
CA THR A 331 21.16 25.04 25.69
C THR A 331 20.79 23.84 26.57
N GLY A 332 21.75 23.26 27.30
CA GLY A 332 21.54 22.16 28.24
C GLY A 332 21.08 22.58 29.64
N VAL A 333 20.83 23.87 29.86
CA VAL A 333 20.35 24.42 31.16
C VAL A 333 18.83 24.65 31.11
N VAL A 334 18.08 23.72 30.49
CA VAL A 334 16.61 23.77 30.44
C VAL A 334 16.02 22.65 31.28
#